data_AF-A0A1S6ITQ3-F1
#
_entry.id   AF-A0A1S6ITQ3-F1
#
_cell.length_a   1.000
_cell.length_b   1.000
_cell.length_c   1.000
_cell.angle_alpha   90.00
_cell.angle_beta   90.00
_cell.angle_gamma   90.00
#
_symmetry.space_group_name_H-M   'P 1'
#
loop_
_entity.id
_entity.type
_entity.pdbx_description
1 polymer ?
#
loop_
_entity_poly.entity_id
_entity_poly.type
_entity_poly.pdbx_seq_one_letter_code
_entity_poly.pdbx_strand_id
1 'polypeptide(L)'
;MSLTEVVDTGRTRKKNRTNNLRLILRLLKKHTQDGVTIQQMALACGVSERNVYRYLQELKQLGLQIETYKTRLPGASGCYYKLRTPQERDVSSEVLNLVSLNQALQDCYRVQKSIIFMKKVILWRLAIRYGILLPLRHWHADE
;
A
#
# COMPACT_ATOMS: atom_id res chain seq x y z
N MET A 1 -13.74 28.79 -48.36
CA MET A 1 -13.96 29.36 -47.03
C MET A 1 -14.39 28.23 -46.09
N SER A 2 -13.51 27.28 -45.72
CA SER A 2 -12.72 27.22 -44.46
C SER A 2 -13.57 27.45 -43.19
N LEU A 3 -14.08 26.37 -42.57
CA LEU A 3 -13.49 25.57 -41.45
C LEU A 3 -13.43 26.31 -40.11
N THR A 4 -14.30 25.93 -39.16
CA THR A 4 -14.06 25.97 -37.70
C THR A 4 -15.04 24.97 -37.05
N GLU A 5 -14.62 23.71 -36.93
CA GLU A 5 -14.15 23.13 -35.65
C GLU A 5 -15.24 23.02 -34.60
N VAL A 6 -15.93 21.87 -34.63
CA VAL A 6 -16.58 21.30 -33.45
C VAL A 6 -15.48 21.01 -32.43
N VAL A 7 -15.23 21.99 -31.56
CA VAL A 7 -14.21 21.93 -30.52
C VAL A 7 -14.49 20.72 -29.63
N ASP A 8 -13.47 19.88 -29.53
CA ASP A 8 -13.35 18.67 -28.73
C ASP A 8 -13.39 19.00 -27.21
N THR A 9 -14.54 19.50 -26.73
CA THR A 9 -14.75 20.00 -25.34
C THR A 9 -14.63 18.91 -24.27
N GLY A 10 -14.63 17.64 -24.66
CA GLY A 10 -14.47 16.51 -23.75
C GLY A 10 -13.08 16.44 -23.10
N ARG A 11 -12.02 16.75 -23.85
CA ARG A 11 -10.63 16.64 -23.37
C ARG A 11 -10.29 17.70 -22.32
N THR A 12 -10.70 18.95 -22.55
CA THR A 12 -10.48 20.08 -21.64
C THR A 12 -11.25 19.90 -20.33
N ARG A 13 -12.51 19.43 -20.41
CA ARG A 13 -13.36 19.17 -19.24
C ARG A 13 -12.83 18.00 -18.39
N LYS A 14 -12.28 16.95 -19.04
CA LYS A 14 -11.65 15.81 -18.36
C LYS A 14 -10.34 16.20 -17.67
N LYS A 15 -9.51 17.05 -18.29
CA LYS A 15 -8.28 17.60 -17.68
C LYS A 15 -8.59 18.47 -16.45
N ASN A 16 -9.66 19.26 -16.50
CA ASN A 16 -10.09 20.06 -15.34
C ASN A 16 -10.61 19.19 -14.20
N ARG A 17 -11.32 18.09 -14.49
CA ARG A 17 -11.77 17.11 -13.49
C ARG A 17 -10.60 16.45 -12.74
N THR A 18 -9.61 15.93 -13.46
CA THR A 18 -8.47 15.26 -12.82
C THR A 18 -7.61 16.24 -12.02
N ASN A 19 -7.48 17.48 -12.47
CA ASN A 19 -6.82 18.54 -11.71
C ASN A 19 -7.58 18.90 -10.42
N ASN A 20 -8.92 19.02 -10.49
CA ASN A 20 -9.74 19.29 -9.31
C ASN A 20 -9.66 18.17 -8.27
N LEU A 21 -9.71 16.91 -8.71
CA LEU A 21 -9.50 15.75 -7.83
C LEU A 21 -8.12 15.79 -7.15
N ARG A 22 -7.06 16.12 -7.91
CA ARG A 22 -5.71 16.28 -7.34
C ARG A 22 -5.63 17.42 -6.33
N LEU A 23 -6.28 18.55 -6.59
CA LEU A 23 -6.32 19.69 -5.67
C LEU A 23 -7.05 19.34 -4.36
N ILE A 24 -8.22 18.70 -4.46
CA ILE A 24 -8.96 18.22 -3.28
C ILE A 24 -8.11 17.25 -2.47
N LEU A 25 -7.40 16.31 -3.13
CA LEU A 25 -6.49 15.39 -2.45
C LEU A 25 -5.33 16.10 -1.75
N ARG A 26 -4.73 17.11 -2.38
CA ARG A 26 -3.65 17.90 -1.76
C ARG A 26 -4.15 18.63 -0.52
N LEU A 27 -5.35 19.22 -0.57
CA LEU A 27 -5.95 19.90 0.57
C LEU A 27 -6.24 18.94 1.71
N LEU A 28 -6.85 17.78 1.40
CA LEU A 28 -7.12 16.73 2.38
C LEU A 28 -5.84 16.21 3.05
N LYS A 29 -4.73 16.09 2.30
CA LYS A 29 -3.41 15.70 2.83
C LYS A 29 -2.73 16.80 3.64
N LYS A 30 -2.90 18.08 3.27
CA LYS A 30 -2.31 19.21 3.97
C LYS A 30 -2.98 19.45 5.33
N HIS A 31 -4.28 19.18 5.43
CA HIS A 31 -5.08 19.39 6.62
C HIS A 31 -5.61 18.07 7.20
N THR A 32 -4.75 17.06 7.31
CA THR A 32 -5.12 15.73 7.84
C THR A 32 -5.62 15.82 9.29
N GLN A 33 -5.08 16.74 10.10
CA GLN A 33 -5.40 16.88 11.53
C GLN A 33 -6.66 17.71 11.80
N ASP A 34 -6.88 18.81 11.07
CA ASP A 34 -7.99 19.75 11.30
C ASP A 34 -9.18 19.52 10.37
N GLY A 35 -8.93 18.94 9.20
CA GLY A 35 -9.94 18.69 8.17
C GLY A 35 -10.23 19.93 7.34
N VAL A 36 -10.84 19.72 6.19
CA VAL A 36 -11.13 20.78 5.23
C VAL A 36 -12.64 20.88 5.03
N THR A 37 -13.17 22.09 5.01
CA THR A 37 -14.58 22.32 4.72
C THR A 37 -14.84 22.24 3.21
N ILE A 38 -16.08 21.94 2.82
CA ILE A 38 -16.45 21.95 1.40
C ILE A 38 -16.27 23.33 0.78
N GLN A 39 -16.58 24.40 1.52
CA GLN A 39 -16.40 25.77 1.07
C GLN A 39 -14.93 26.04 0.70
N GLN A 40 -13.99 25.61 1.54
CA GLN A 40 -12.56 25.76 1.25
C GLN A 40 -12.14 24.98 0.00
N MET A 41 -12.66 23.77 -0.20
CA MET A 41 -12.39 22.99 -1.41
C MET A 41 -13.02 23.61 -2.66
N ALA A 42 -14.24 24.15 -2.54
CA ALA A 42 -14.97 24.81 -3.61
C ALA A 42 -14.21 26.06 -4.09
N LEU A 43 -13.74 26.88 -3.14
CA LEU A 43 -12.91 28.05 -3.42
C LEU A 43 -11.58 27.68 -4.08
N ALA A 44 -10.88 26.66 -3.56
CA ALA A 44 -9.59 26.25 -4.10
C ALA A 44 -9.67 25.63 -5.50
N CYS A 45 -10.79 24.97 -5.83
CA CYS A 45 -11.02 24.38 -7.15
C CYS A 45 -11.79 25.31 -8.10
N GLY A 46 -12.31 26.44 -7.64
CA GLY A 46 -13.15 27.34 -8.44
C GLY A 46 -14.45 26.69 -8.94
N VAL A 47 -15.05 25.80 -8.14
CA VAL A 47 -16.26 25.04 -8.49
C VAL A 47 -17.34 25.17 -7.43
N SER A 48 -18.59 24.85 -7.79
CA SER A 48 -19.68 24.76 -6.82
C SER A 48 -19.46 23.63 -5.81
N GLU A 49 -20.01 23.82 -4.61
CA GLU A 49 -19.98 22.81 -3.55
C GLU A 49 -20.53 21.45 -4.01
N ARG A 50 -21.56 21.45 -4.87
CA ARG A 50 -22.14 20.24 -5.47
C ARG A 50 -21.11 19.43 -6.26
N ASN A 51 -20.21 20.09 -6.97
CA ASN A 51 -19.15 19.41 -7.71
C ASN A 51 -18.09 18.86 -6.74
N VAL A 52 -17.80 19.56 -5.64
CA VAL A 52 -16.92 19.03 -4.58
C VAL A 52 -17.50 17.74 -3.99
N TYR A 53 -18.81 17.70 -3.67
CA TYR A 53 -19.45 16.47 -3.21
C TYR A 53 -19.28 15.31 -4.21
N ARG A 54 -19.47 15.58 -5.50
CA ARG A 54 -19.23 14.59 -6.57
C ARG A 54 -17.78 14.10 -6.57
N TYR A 55 -16.82 15.02 -6.51
CA TYR A 55 -15.40 14.66 -6.47
C TYR A 55 -15.03 13.86 -5.23
N LEU A 56 -15.57 14.20 -4.06
CA LEU A 56 -15.37 13.43 -2.83
C LEU A 56 -15.96 12.02 -2.95
N GLN A 57 -17.13 11.88 -3.57
CA GLN A 57 -17.74 10.57 -3.83
C GLN A 57 -16.88 9.74 -4.81
N GLU A 58 -16.36 10.36 -5.86
CA GLU A 58 -15.42 9.71 -6.79
C GLU A 58 -14.15 9.25 -6.08
N LEU A 59 -13.57 10.08 -5.21
CA LEU A 59 -12.40 9.69 -4.41
C LEU A 59 -12.72 8.51 -3.48
N LYS A 60 -13.92 8.46 -2.89
CA LYS A 60 -14.39 7.29 -2.11
C LYS A 60 -14.50 6.04 -2.97
N GLN A 61 -15.03 6.14 -4.19
CA GLN A 61 -15.11 5.03 -5.14
C GLN A 61 -13.73 4.51 -5.56
N LEU A 62 -12.70 5.36 -5.54
CA LEU A 62 -11.31 4.99 -5.77
C LEU A 62 -10.63 4.35 -4.54
N GLY A 63 -11.38 4.09 -3.47
CA GLY A 63 -10.88 3.40 -2.27
C GLY A 63 -10.31 4.32 -1.19
N LEU A 64 -10.44 5.65 -1.33
CA LEU A 64 -10.00 6.58 -0.29
C LEU A 64 -11.04 6.68 0.82
N GLN A 65 -10.63 6.39 2.05
CA GLN A 65 -11.49 6.51 3.21
C GLN A 65 -11.56 7.97 3.64
N ILE A 66 -12.61 8.68 3.20
CA ILE A 66 -12.87 10.07 3.56
C ILE A 66 -13.99 10.12 4.60
N GLU A 67 -13.66 10.60 5.80
CA GLU A 67 -14.60 10.71 6.92
C GLU A 67 -15.11 12.15 7.07
N THR A 68 -16.37 12.27 7.51
CA THR A 68 -17.01 13.55 7.79
C THR A 68 -17.03 13.75 9.30
N TYR A 69 -16.38 14.81 9.78
CA TYR A 69 -16.40 15.21 11.18
C TYR A 69 -17.33 16.42 11.35
N LYS A 70 -18.27 16.31 12.29
CA LYS A 70 -19.10 17.44 12.74
C LYS A 70 -18.53 17.95 14.05
N THR A 71 -18.14 19.22 14.09
CA THR A 71 -17.69 19.84 15.33
C THR A 71 -18.88 19.93 16.28
N ARG A 72 -18.76 19.35 17.48
CA ARG A 72 -19.77 19.45 18.56
C ARG A 72 -19.70 20.77 19.34
N LEU A 73 -19.07 21.82 18.80
CA LEU A 73 -19.03 23.12 19.48
C LEU A 73 -20.32 23.91 19.17
N PRO A 74 -20.96 24.49 20.20
CA PRO A 74 -22.14 25.32 20.02
C PRO A 74 -21.72 26.63 19.33
N GLY A 75 -22.07 26.79 18.05
CA GLY A 75 -21.86 28.04 17.28
C GLY A 75 -21.08 27.91 15.98
N ALA A 76 -20.41 26.77 15.70
CA ALA A 76 -19.69 26.55 14.45
C ALA A 76 -20.38 25.47 13.60
N SER A 77 -21.32 25.88 12.74
CA SER A 77 -22.02 24.97 11.82
C SER A 77 -21.14 24.71 10.59
N GLY A 78 -20.22 23.76 10.70
CA GLY A 78 -19.34 23.34 9.60
C GLY A 78 -19.08 21.84 9.62
N CYS A 79 -19.28 21.17 8.46
CA CYS A 79 -18.84 19.79 8.27
C CYS A 79 -17.41 19.80 7.70
N TYR A 80 -16.51 19.09 8.37
CA TYR A 80 -15.10 18.96 7.98
C TYR A 80 -14.85 17.57 7.37
N TYR A 81 -14.03 17.51 6.33
CA TYR A 81 -13.64 16.28 5.66
C TYR A 81 -12.17 16.00 5.93
N LYS A 82 -11.86 14.78 6.38
CA LYS A 82 -10.50 14.31 6.63
C LYS A 82 -10.24 13.02 5.86
N LEU A 83 -9.01 12.87 5.39
CA LEU A 83 -8.53 11.58 4.90
C LEU A 83 -8.26 10.71 6.12
N ARG A 84 -8.94 9.56 6.23
CA ARG A 84 -8.54 8.54 7.20
C ARG A 84 -7.22 7.97 6.69
N THR A 85 -6.13 8.28 7.39
CA THR A 85 -4.88 7.57 7.16
C THR A 85 -5.15 6.10 7.46
N PRO A 86 -4.87 5.16 6.52
CA PRO A 86 -4.88 3.75 6.87
C PRO A 86 -3.98 3.61 8.10
N GLN A 87 -4.52 2.99 9.14
CA GLN A 87 -3.90 2.87 10.44
C GLN A 87 -2.56 2.13 10.21
N GLU A 88 -1.44 2.86 10.13
CA GLU A 88 -0.11 2.29 9.83
C GLU A 88 0.27 1.16 10.79
N ARG A 89 -0.38 1.08 11.96
CA ARG A 89 -0.20 0.00 12.92
C ARG A 89 -0.60 -1.37 12.37
N ASP A 90 -1.69 -1.46 11.63
CA ASP A 90 -2.20 -2.76 11.18
C ASP A 90 -1.33 -3.31 10.03
N VAL A 91 -1.03 -2.46 9.04
CA VAL A 91 -0.12 -2.81 7.92
C VAL A 91 1.29 -3.12 8.43
N SER A 92 1.80 -2.37 9.41
CA SER A 92 3.13 -2.64 9.97
C SER A 92 3.15 -3.99 10.70
N SER A 93 2.08 -4.35 11.40
CA SER A 93 2.00 -5.64 12.10
C SER A 93 1.88 -6.83 11.14
N GLU A 94 1.11 -6.72 10.07
CA GLU A 94 1.00 -7.75 9.04
C GLU A 94 2.34 -7.95 8.31
N VAL A 95 3.02 -6.85 7.97
CA VAL A 95 4.34 -6.89 7.34
C VAL A 95 5.37 -7.51 8.29
N LEU A 96 5.35 -7.15 9.58
CA LEU A 96 6.23 -7.74 10.58
C LEU A 96 5.99 -9.26 10.73
N ASN A 97 4.73 -9.70 10.68
CA ASN A 97 4.35 -11.11 10.71
C ASN A 97 4.84 -11.86 9.46
N LEU A 98 4.80 -11.23 8.29
CA LEU A 98 5.35 -11.82 7.06
C LEU A 98 6.87 -11.97 7.12
N VAL A 99 7.56 -10.97 7.67
CA VAL A 99 9.02 -11.01 7.86
C VAL A 99 9.39 -12.12 8.85
N SER A 100 8.66 -12.25 9.97
CA SER A 100 8.94 -13.30 10.95
C SER A 100 8.69 -14.72 10.41
N LEU A 101 7.62 -14.91 9.61
CA LEU A 101 7.35 -16.17 8.93
C LEU A 101 8.45 -16.55 7.94
N ASN A 102 8.93 -15.59 7.15
CA ASN A 102 10.04 -15.82 6.23
C ASN A 102 11.33 -16.20 6.96
N GLN A 103 11.61 -15.55 8.10
CA GLN A 103 12.77 -15.89 8.92
C GLN A 103 12.66 -17.32 9.47
N ALA A 104 11.49 -17.70 10.00
CA ALA A 104 11.26 -19.05 10.49
C ALA A 104 11.41 -20.12 9.40
N LEU A 105 10.99 -19.83 8.16
CA LEU A 105 11.23 -20.72 7.02
C LEU A 105 12.72 -20.90 6.72
N GLN A 106 13.49 -19.82 6.70
CA GLN A 106 14.94 -19.89 6.50
C GLN A 106 15.64 -20.70 7.59
N ASP A 107 15.20 -20.54 8.85
CA ASP A 107 15.73 -21.30 9.97
C ASP A 107 15.41 -22.80 9.83
N CYS A 108 14.19 -23.16 9.40
CA CYS A 108 13.83 -24.54 9.08
C CYS A 108 14.74 -25.15 8.00
N TYR A 109 15.02 -24.41 6.91
CA TYR A 109 15.95 -24.88 5.88
C TYR A 109 17.37 -25.07 6.42
N ARG A 110 17.84 -24.19 7.30
CA ARG A 110 19.16 -24.30 7.93
C ARG A 110 19.27 -25.54 8.82
N VAL A 111 18.23 -25.82 9.61
CA VAL A 111 18.14 -27.04 10.42
C VAL A 111 18.11 -28.27 9.52
N GLN A 112 17.32 -28.27 8.45
CA GLN A 112 17.27 -29.38 7.49
C GLN A 112 18.64 -29.67 6.86
N LYS A 113 19.37 -28.63 6.45
CA LYS A 113 20.74 -28.77 5.93
C LYS A 113 21.68 -29.39 6.96
N SER A 114 21.56 -28.96 8.22
CA SER A 114 22.33 -29.51 9.34
C SER A 114 22.01 -30.98 9.60
N ILE A 115 20.74 -31.39 9.51
CA ILE A 115 20.31 -32.79 9.64
C ILE A 115 20.90 -33.65 8.51
N ILE A 116 20.85 -33.18 7.27
CA ILE A 116 21.42 -33.90 6.12
C ILE A 116 22.94 -34.08 6.31
N PHE A 117 23.63 -33.02 6.74
CA PHE A 117 25.05 -33.08 7.06
C PHE A 117 25.35 -34.15 8.13
N MET A 118 24.60 -34.15 9.24
CA MET A 118 24.78 -35.15 10.30
C MET A 118 24.51 -36.57 9.81
N LYS A 119 23.48 -36.78 8.98
CA LYS A 119 23.23 -38.09 8.35
C LYS A 119 24.41 -38.55 7.51
N LYS A 120 25.00 -37.65 6.71
CA LYS A 120 26.21 -37.95 5.91
C LYS A 120 27.39 -38.34 6.80
N VAL A 121 27.63 -37.63 7.91
CA VAL A 121 28.70 -37.94 8.87
C VAL A 121 28.49 -39.32 9.52
N ILE A 122 27.26 -39.64 9.93
CA ILE A 122 26.94 -40.94 10.54
C ILE A 122 27.15 -42.07 9.53
N LEU A 123 26.65 -41.92 8.29
CA LEU A 123 26.85 -42.90 7.23
C LEU A 123 28.34 -43.12 6.93
N TRP A 124 29.13 -42.05 6.91
CA TRP A 124 30.56 -42.14 6.68
C TRP A 124 31.29 -42.90 7.80
N ARG A 125 30.96 -42.61 9.07
CA ARG A 125 31.50 -43.37 10.21
C ARG A 125 31.11 -44.84 10.17
N LEU A 126 29.88 -45.15 9.78
CA LEU A 126 29.42 -46.54 9.61
C LEU A 126 30.19 -47.24 8.50
N ALA A 127 30.35 -46.60 7.35
CA ALA A 127 31.09 -47.18 6.22
C ALA A 127 32.54 -47.54 6.58
N ILE A 128 33.24 -46.64 7.29
CA ILE A 128 34.60 -46.92 7.80
C ILE A 128 34.60 -48.14 8.71
N ARG A 129 33.62 -48.25 9.62
CA ARG A 129 33.52 -49.38 10.56
C ARG A 129 33.30 -50.73 9.85
N TYR A 130 32.60 -50.73 8.72
CA TYR A 130 32.33 -51.92 7.91
C TYR A 130 33.38 -52.15 6.80
N GLY A 131 34.47 -51.36 6.75
CA GLY A 131 35.52 -51.53 5.75
C GLY A 131 35.14 -51.08 4.34
N ILE A 132 34.05 -50.32 4.19
CA ILE A 132 33.59 -49.80 2.90
C ILE A 132 34.30 -48.46 2.64
N LEU A 133 35.27 -48.47 1.72
CA LEU A 133 35.93 -47.26 1.21
C LEU A 133 34.98 -46.46 0.31
N LEU A 134 34.28 -45.47 0.87
CA LEU A 134 33.53 -44.51 0.04
C LEU A 134 34.48 -43.49 -0.62
N PRO A 135 34.43 -43.31 -1.96
CA PRO A 135 35.19 -42.27 -2.62
C PRO A 135 34.66 -40.89 -2.23
N LEU A 136 35.53 -40.04 -1.67
CA LEU A 136 35.24 -38.65 -1.27
C LEU A 136 34.82 -37.73 -2.44
N ARG A 137 34.89 -38.20 -3.70
CA ARG A 137 34.77 -37.35 -4.90
C ARG A 137 33.37 -36.86 -5.25
N HIS A 138 32.31 -37.34 -4.60
CA HIS A 138 30.93 -36.93 -4.92
C HIS A 138 30.34 -35.92 -3.91
N TRP A 139 31.17 -35.37 -3.03
CA TRP A 139 30.69 -34.58 -1.89
C TRP A 139 30.29 -33.13 -2.22
N HIS A 140 30.65 -32.62 -3.41
CA HIS A 140 30.52 -31.21 -3.79
C HIS A 140 29.60 -30.92 -4.98
N ALA A 141 28.83 -31.90 -5.48
CA ALA A 141 28.10 -31.72 -6.74
C ALA A 141 26.73 -31.00 -6.64
N ASP A 142 26.34 -30.51 -5.45
CA ASP A 142 25.08 -29.80 -5.25
C ASP A 142 25.35 -28.41 -4.62
N GLU A 143 25.90 -27.50 -5.43
CA GLU A 143 25.73 -26.04 -5.26
C GLU A 143 24.88 -25.49 -6.41
#